data_AF-W4VG66-F1
#
_entry.id   AF-W4VG66-F1
#
_cell.length_a   1.000
_cell.length_b   1.000
_cell.length_c   1.000
_cell.angle_alpha   90.00
_cell.angle_beta   90.00
_cell.angle_gamma   90.00
#
_symmetry.space_group_name_H-M   'P 1'
#
loop_
_entity.id
_entity.type
_entity.pdbx_description
1 polymer ?
#
loop_
_entity_poly.entity_id
_entity_poly.type
_entity_poly.pdbx_seq_one_letter_code
_entity_poly.pdbx_strand_id
1 'polypeptide(L)'
;MKVKLTLSYQTPKGVECFFESNFLLPEAALAIAEDLEKLHRVKELNLEDEYDTNWTMKEIKKYLTEIETEPHNITVYFDGGYDIDARKAGLGCLIYYQLNGSTYRLRKNALLEEIETNNEAEYAALHFGISELEELGGVQYMPVTFIGDSKVVINQLSGEWPCLEESLTNWADRIEKKLNQLGIIPKYETVSRKDNRKADHLAAQALKQIEIDSTKKLSNREKDLI
;
A
#
# COMPACT_ATOMS: atom_id res chain seq x y z
N MET A 1 2.79 1.28 11.42
CA MET A 1 3.29 0.89 12.75
C MET A 1 2.73 -0.47 13.12
N LYS A 2 3.55 -1.38 13.63
CA LYS A 2 3.09 -2.52 14.42
C LYS A 2 3.41 -2.28 15.90
N VAL A 3 2.64 -2.91 16.78
CA VAL A 3 2.82 -2.81 18.23
C VAL A 3 2.77 -4.19 18.87
N LYS A 4 3.51 -4.40 19.95
CA LYS A 4 3.37 -5.57 20.82
C LYS A 4 2.69 -5.17 22.12
N LEU A 5 1.98 -6.11 22.73
CA LEU A 5 1.37 -5.95 24.04
C LEU A 5 2.31 -6.48 25.11
N THR A 6 2.51 -5.70 26.16
CA THR A 6 3.15 -6.13 27.39
C THR A 6 2.15 -6.00 28.53
N LEU A 7 2.05 -7.02 29.38
CA LEU A 7 1.14 -6.95 30.51
C LEU A 7 1.63 -7.72 31.74
N SER A 8 1.23 -7.22 32.91
CA SER A 8 1.40 -7.89 34.18
C SER A 8 0.07 -8.48 34.63
N TYR A 9 0.00 -9.81 34.72
CA TYR A 9 -1.19 -10.56 35.09
C TYR A 9 -1.08 -11.05 36.53
N GLN A 10 -2.19 -10.93 37.29
CA GLN A 10 -2.28 -11.46 38.64
C GLN A 10 -3.47 -12.42 38.80
N THR A 11 -3.19 -13.61 39.32
CA THR A 11 -4.24 -14.55 39.74
C THR A 11 -4.93 -14.08 41.03
N PRO A 12 -6.15 -14.57 41.36
CA PRO A 12 -6.83 -14.21 42.61
C PRO A 12 -6.07 -14.61 43.88
N LYS A 13 -5.14 -15.56 43.76
CA LYS A 13 -4.27 -16.02 44.86
C LYS A 13 -2.94 -15.25 44.93
N GLY A 14 -2.79 -14.19 44.14
CA GLY A 14 -1.65 -13.28 44.20
C GLY A 14 -0.42 -13.70 43.37
N VAL A 15 -0.47 -14.82 42.65
CA VAL A 15 0.62 -15.21 41.73
C VAL A 15 0.64 -14.25 40.54
N GLU A 16 1.80 -13.68 40.27
CA GLU A 16 2.04 -12.71 39.21
C GLU A 16 2.89 -13.31 38.08
N CYS A 17 2.60 -12.90 36.84
CA CYS A 17 3.36 -13.30 35.65
C CYS A 17 3.32 -12.17 34.62
N PHE A 18 4.44 -12.01 33.90
CA PHE A 18 4.54 -11.08 32.79
C PHE A 18 4.28 -11.80 31.46
N PHE A 19 3.57 -11.15 30.54
CA PHE A 19 3.32 -11.65 29.20
C PHE A 19 3.70 -10.59 28.17
N GLU A 20 4.25 -11.05 27.05
CA GLU A 20 4.53 -10.26 25.85
C GLU A 20 3.94 -10.97 24.63
N SER A 21 3.35 -10.20 23.70
CA SER A 21 2.91 -10.72 22.40
C SER A 21 3.98 -10.54 21.31
N ASN A 22 3.82 -11.24 20.18
CA ASN A 22 4.47 -10.80 18.93
C ASN A 22 3.96 -9.42 18.50
N PHE A 23 4.62 -8.81 17.51
CA PHE A 23 4.13 -7.59 16.87
C PHE A 23 2.81 -7.86 16.12
N LEU A 24 1.84 -6.99 16.36
CA LEU A 24 0.48 -7.00 15.82
C LEU A 24 0.16 -5.67 15.14
N LEU A 25 -0.88 -5.68 14.31
CA LEU A 25 -1.48 -4.43 13.85
C LEU A 25 -2.19 -3.72 15.02
N PRO A 26 -2.18 -2.37 15.09
CA PRO A 26 -2.72 -1.64 16.23
C PRO A 26 -4.20 -1.93 16.53
N GLU A 27 -5.02 -2.22 15.52
CA GLU A 27 -6.44 -2.58 15.69
C GLU A 27 -6.60 -3.91 16.42
N ALA A 28 -5.80 -4.91 16.04
CA ALA A 28 -5.80 -6.22 16.68
C ALA A 28 -5.26 -6.14 18.11
N ALA A 29 -4.18 -5.37 18.31
CA ALA A 29 -3.60 -5.17 19.63
C ALA A 29 -4.57 -4.47 20.57
N LEU A 30 -5.27 -3.44 20.10
CA LEU A 30 -6.28 -2.73 20.85
C LEU A 30 -7.47 -3.64 21.21
N ALA A 31 -7.99 -4.42 20.25
CA ALA A 31 -9.10 -5.33 20.51
C ALA A 31 -8.75 -6.39 21.58
N ILE A 32 -7.51 -6.92 21.55
CA ILE A 32 -7.02 -7.87 22.56
C ILE A 32 -6.85 -7.17 23.91
N ALA A 33 -6.28 -5.96 23.95
CA ALA A 33 -6.10 -5.20 25.18
C ALA A 33 -7.43 -4.93 25.89
N GLU A 34 -8.44 -4.49 25.14
CA GLU A 34 -9.79 -4.23 25.65
C GLU A 34 -10.45 -5.50 26.20
N ASP A 35 -10.21 -6.66 25.59
CA ASP A 35 -10.72 -7.92 26.09
C ASP A 35 -10.01 -8.36 27.38
N LEU A 36 -8.69 -8.20 27.44
CA LEU A 36 -7.89 -8.52 28.62
C LEU A 36 -8.23 -7.64 29.82
N GLU A 37 -8.49 -6.34 29.63
CA GLU A 37 -8.90 -5.45 30.72
C GLU A 37 -10.22 -5.90 31.39
N LYS A 38 -11.14 -6.50 30.64
CA LYS A 38 -12.41 -7.04 31.19
C LYS A 38 -12.20 -8.18 32.17
N LEU A 39 -11.02 -8.83 32.14
CA LEU A 39 -10.72 -9.91 33.07
C LEU A 39 -10.47 -9.42 34.50
N HIS A 40 -10.28 -8.11 34.71
CA HIS A 40 -9.95 -7.48 36.00
C HIS A 40 -8.75 -8.13 36.72
N ARG A 41 -7.86 -8.74 35.95
CA ARG A 41 -6.66 -9.48 36.42
C ARG A 41 -5.37 -8.90 35.85
N VAL A 42 -5.51 -7.89 35.00
CA VAL A 42 -4.41 -7.15 34.41
C VAL A 42 -4.10 -5.98 35.34
N LYS A 43 -2.89 -5.97 35.89
CA LYS A 43 -2.41 -4.88 36.74
C LYS A 43 -1.88 -3.72 35.94
N GLU A 44 -1.16 -4.05 34.87
CA GLU A 44 -0.52 -3.10 33.97
C GLU A 44 -0.58 -3.66 32.56
N LEU A 45 -0.91 -2.80 31.59
CA LEU A 45 -0.94 -3.12 30.16
C LEU A 45 -0.36 -1.94 29.41
N ASN A 46 0.68 -2.20 28.62
CA ASN A 46 1.32 -1.21 27.76
C ASN A 46 1.39 -1.75 26.33
N LEU A 47 1.36 -0.85 25.36
CA LEU A 47 1.62 -1.17 23.96
C LEU A 47 2.96 -0.54 23.57
N GLU A 48 3.84 -1.30 22.94
CA GLU A 48 5.18 -0.84 22.53
C GLU A 48 5.32 -1.00 21.02
N ASP A 49 5.80 0.03 20.32
CA ASP A 49 6.00 -0.01 18.87
C ASP A 49 7.36 -0.59 18.46
N GLU A 50 7.63 -0.60 17.15
CA GLU A 50 8.87 -1.12 16.57
C GLU A 50 10.12 -0.27 16.91
N TYR A 51 9.94 0.87 17.60
CA TYR A 51 11.00 1.81 18.01
C TYR A 51 11.07 1.97 19.54
N ASP A 52 10.56 0.99 20.30
CA ASP A 52 10.53 0.98 21.77
C ASP A 52 9.75 2.15 22.39
N THR A 53 8.87 2.81 21.61
CA THR A 53 7.99 3.87 22.14
C THR A 53 6.79 3.22 22.81
N ASN A 54 6.46 3.67 24.01
CA ASN A 54 5.31 3.19 24.76
C ASN A 54 4.07 4.03 24.45
N TRP A 55 2.96 3.33 24.26
CA TRP A 55 1.66 3.85 23.89
C TRP A 55 0.60 3.35 24.87
N THR A 56 -0.28 4.25 25.29
CA THR A 56 -1.50 3.91 26.01
C THR A 56 -2.59 3.46 25.02
N MET A 57 -3.58 2.70 25.51
CA MET A 57 -4.74 2.35 24.70
C MET A 57 -5.48 3.58 24.15
N LYS A 58 -5.48 4.71 24.88
CA LYS A 58 -6.10 5.96 24.42
C LYS A 58 -5.34 6.59 23.26
N GLU A 59 -4.02 6.56 23.30
CA GLU A 59 -3.17 7.06 22.21
C GLU A 59 -3.28 6.16 20.99
N ILE A 60 -3.30 4.83 21.16
CA ILE A 60 -3.60 3.91 20.06
C ILE A 60 -4.99 4.16 19.48
N LYS A 61 -6.03 4.37 20.31
CA LYS A 61 -7.37 4.74 19.83
C LYS A 61 -7.37 6.03 19.04
N LYS A 62 -6.67 7.06 19.52
CA LYS A 62 -6.57 8.35 18.85
C LYS A 62 -5.83 8.22 17.52
N TYR A 63 -4.68 7.53 17.52
CA TYR A 63 -3.91 7.19 16.32
C TYR A 63 -4.76 6.46 15.28
N LEU A 64 -5.53 5.46 15.71
CA LEU A 64 -6.45 4.73 14.84
C LEU A 64 -7.56 5.62 14.30
N THR A 65 -8.10 6.53 15.11
CA THR A 65 -9.16 7.47 14.68
C THR A 65 -8.63 8.47 13.66
N GLU A 66 -7.43 9.00 13.87
CA GLU A 66 -6.78 9.93 12.93
C GLU A 66 -6.51 9.23 11.59
N ILE A 67 -5.98 8.01 11.63
CA ILE A 67 -5.70 7.20 10.43
C ILE A 67 -6.97 6.69 9.76
N GLU A 68 -8.04 6.40 10.50
CA GLU A 68 -9.32 6.00 9.89
C GLU A 68 -9.83 7.04 8.90
N THR A 69 -9.55 8.32 9.14
CA THR A 69 -10.05 9.40 8.29
C THR A 69 -9.26 9.61 6.99
N GLU A 70 -8.08 9.00 6.86
CA GLU A 70 -7.21 9.09 5.69
C GLU A 70 -6.95 7.72 5.05
N PRO A 71 -6.69 7.65 3.73
CA PRO A 71 -6.34 6.40 3.09
C PRO A 71 -5.01 5.85 3.64
N HIS A 72 -5.01 4.59 4.07
CA HIS A 72 -3.81 3.91 4.59
C HIS A 72 -3.77 2.44 4.16
N ASN A 73 -2.70 1.72 4.51
CA ASN A 73 -2.45 0.33 4.07
C ASN A 73 -2.57 0.18 2.55
N ILE A 74 -1.86 1.05 1.83
CA ILE A 74 -2.04 1.25 0.39
C ILE A 74 -1.16 0.28 -0.41
N THR A 75 -1.77 -0.40 -1.37
CA THR A 75 -1.08 -1.23 -2.36
C THR A 75 -1.52 -0.84 -3.76
N VAL A 76 -0.55 -0.57 -4.64
CA VAL A 76 -0.77 -0.18 -6.04
C VAL A 76 -0.22 -1.28 -6.95
N TYR A 77 -1.11 -1.92 -7.69
CA TYR A 77 -0.72 -2.75 -8.83
C TYR A 77 -0.67 -1.89 -10.08
N PHE A 78 0.38 -2.03 -10.89
CA PHE A 78 0.53 -1.29 -12.15
C PHE A 78 0.97 -2.22 -13.27
N ASP A 79 0.61 -1.86 -14.50
CA ASP A 79 1.07 -2.54 -15.72
C ASP A 79 0.94 -1.58 -16.92
N GLY A 80 1.92 -1.63 -17.83
CA GLY A 80 1.96 -0.85 -19.05
C GLY A 80 2.05 -1.73 -20.29
N GLY A 81 1.12 -1.55 -21.22
CA GLY A 81 1.14 -2.25 -22.51
C GLY A 81 1.42 -1.30 -23.65
N TYR A 82 2.41 -1.58 -24.49
CA TYR A 82 2.72 -0.78 -25.68
C TYR A 82 2.23 -1.44 -26.98
N ASP A 83 1.51 -0.66 -27.80
CA ASP A 83 1.14 -1.02 -29.17
C ASP A 83 2.10 -0.35 -30.15
N ILE A 84 2.95 -1.17 -30.79
CA ILE A 84 3.99 -0.72 -31.72
C ILE A 84 3.42 -0.13 -33.02
N ASP A 85 2.27 -0.63 -33.50
CA ASP A 85 1.68 -0.18 -34.75
C ASP A 85 0.97 1.17 -34.55
N ALA A 86 0.27 1.30 -33.42
CA ALA A 86 -0.41 2.54 -33.05
C ALA A 86 0.53 3.59 -32.45
N ARG A 87 1.72 3.18 -31.97
CA ARG A 87 2.65 3.98 -31.15
C ARG A 87 1.97 4.60 -29.93
N LYS A 88 1.18 3.80 -29.22
CA LYS A 88 0.46 4.21 -28.01
C LYS A 88 0.69 3.20 -26.89
N ALA A 89 0.64 3.69 -25.67
CA ALA A 89 0.68 2.87 -24.47
C ALA A 89 -0.67 2.90 -23.74
N GLY A 90 -1.15 1.73 -23.33
CA GLY A 90 -2.20 1.61 -22.34
C GLY A 90 -1.58 1.46 -20.96
N LEU A 91 -2.08 2.23 -20.01
CA LEU A 91 -1.62 2.23 -18.62
C LEU A 91 -2.75 1.69 -17.75
N GLY A 92 -2.46 0.74 -16.88
CA GLY A 92 -3.44 0.17 -15.94
C GLY A 92 -2.95 0.29 -14.50
N CYS A 93 -3.84 0.70 -13.60
CA CYS A 93 -3.55 0.66 -12.17
C CYS A 93 -4.74 0.13 -11.33
N LEU A 94 -4.42 -0.59 -10.26
CA LEU A 94 -5.37 -0.94 -9.20
C LEU A 94 -4.81 -0.48 -7.86
N ILE A 95 -5.59 0.32 -7.14
CA ILE A 95 -5.20 0.83 -5.83
C ILE A 95 -6.12 0.23 -4.79
N TYR A 96 -5.52 -0.51 -3.87
CA TYR A 96 -6.17 -1.01 -2.67
C TYR A 96 -5.78 -0.14 -1.50
N TYR A 97 -6.75 0.28 -0.69
CA TYR A 97 -6.51 1.10 0.49
C TYR A 97 -7.60 0.88 1.53
N GLN A 98 -7.31 1.25 2.77
CA GLN A 98 -8.25 1.27 3.88
C GLN A 98 -8.64 2.71 4.20
N LEU A 99 -9.92 2.93 4.47
CA LEU A 99 -10.48 4.22 4.83
C LEU A 99 -11.74 3.97 5.68
N ASN A 100 -11.86 4.62 6.83
CA ASN A 100 -12.97 4.50 7.79
C ASN A 100 -13.32 3.03 8.09
N GLY A 101 -12.31 2.22 8.46
CA GLY A 101 -12.43 0.79 8.77
C GLY A 101 -12.85 -0.10 7.58
N SER A 102 -12.90 0.45 6.37
CA SER A 102 -13.37 -0.22 5.16
C SER A 102 -12.27 -0.33 4.12
N THR A 103 -12.18 -1.47 3.44
CA THR A 103 -11.24 -1.64 2.33
C THR A 103 -11.90 -1.22 1.02
N TYR A 104 -11.18 -0.44 0.24
CA TYR A 104 -11.60 0.03 -1.06
C TYR A 104 -10.65 -0.49 -2.14
N ARG A 105 -11.18 -0.58 -3.36
CA ARG A 105 -10.41 -0.82 -4.57
C ARG A 105 -10.80 0.20 -5.61
N LEU A 106 -9.82 1.00 -6.03
CA LEU A 106 -9.87 1.83 -7.21
C LEU A 106 -9.25 1.05 -8.39
N ARG A 107 -9.86 1.16 -9.57
CA ARG A 107 -9.34 0.65 -10.84
C ARG A 107 -9.41 1.78 -11.84
N LYS A 108 -8.27 2.15 -12.43
CA LYS A 108 -8.22 3.16 -13.46
C LYS A 108 -7.30 2.74 -14.59
N ASN A 109 -7.58 3.25 -15.78
CA ASN A 109 -6.68 3.12 -16.91
C ASN A 109 -6.57 4.44 -17.68
N ALA A 110 -5.52 4.56 -18.47
CA ALA A 110 -5.29 5.71 -19.32
C ALA A 110 -4.59 5.29 -20.60
N LEU A 111 -4.85 6.03 -21.68
CA LEU A 111 -4.10 5.91 -22.93
C LEU A 111 -3.07 7.03 -22.98
N LEU A 112 -1.82 6.69 -23.24
CA LEU A 112 -0.72 7.62 -23.38
C LEU A 112 -0.15 7.53 -24.79
N GLU A 113 0.04 8.68 -25.43
CA GLU A 113 0.71 8.81 -26.71
C GLU A 113 2.20 9.14 -26.48
N GLU A 114 3.01 9.12 -27.53
CA GLU A 114 4.43 9.50 -27.47
C GLU A 114 5.29 8.59 -26.57
N ILE A 115 4.89 7.32 -26.42
CA ILE A 115 5.72 6.26 -25.84
C ILE A 115 6.40 5.49 -26.96
N GLU A 116 7.66 5.12 -26.77
CA GLU A 116 8.43 4.42 -27.81
C GLU A 116 8.68 2.94 -27.50
N THR A 117 8.59 2.54 -26.23
CA THR A 117 8.95 1.19 -25.78
C THR A 117 7.98 0.64 -24.75
N ASN A 118 7.97 -0.69 -24.60
CA ASN A 118 7.20 -1.34 -23.54
C ASN A 118 7.71 -0.96 -22.14
N ASN A 119 9.03 -0.81 -21.97
CA ASN A 119 9.60 -0.42 -20.67
C ASN A 119 9.12 0.99 -20.27
N GLU A 120 9.09 1.93 -21.22
CA GLU A 120 8.52 3.25 -20.97
C GLU A 120 7.04 3.20 -20.59
N ALA A 121 6.25 2.31 -21.22
CA ALA A 121 4.85 2.11 -20.84
C ALA A 121 4.71 1.64 -19.39
N GLU A 122 5.57 0.72 -18.92
CA GLU A 122 5.57 0.24 -17.53
C GLU A 122 5.93 1.35 -16.53
N TYR A 123 6.98 2.14 -16.83
CA TYR A 123 7.36 3.31 -16.05
C TYR A 123 6.23 4.34 -15.98
N ALA A 124 5.60 4.61 -17.13
CA ALA A 124 4.45 5.50 -17.22
C ALA A 124 3.25 4.98 -16.42
N ALA A 125 3.02 3.66 -16.39
CA ALA A 125 1.94 3.05 -15.62
C ALA A 125 2.14 3.19 -14.11
N LEU A 126 3.38 3.05 -13.61
CA LEU A 126 3.69 3.34 -12.22
C LEU A 126 3.52 4.82 -11.89
N HIS A 127 4.04 5.71 -12.73
CA HIS A 127 3.86 7.16 -12.56
C HIS A 127 2.37 7.56 -12.57
N PHE A 128 1.57 6.92 -13.42
CA PHE A 128 0.12 7.06 -13.45
C PHE A 128 -0.49 6.61 -12.12
N GLY A 129 -0.14 5.42 -11.61
CA GLY A 129 -0.60 4.96 -10.30
C GLY A 129 -0.26 5.91 -9.15
N ILE A 130 0.92 6.53 -9.14
CA ILE A 130 1.30 7.56 -8.15
C ILE A 130 0.46 8.83 -8.32
N SER A 131 0.12 9.18 -9.56
CA SER A 131 -0.75 10.33 -9.83
C SER A 131 -2.16 10.11 -9.32
N GLU A 132 -2.66 8.89 -9.43
CA GLU A 132 -3.95 8.51 -8.86
C GLU A 132 -3.96 8.51 -7.32
N LEU A 133 -2.81 8.28 -6.66
CA LEU A 133 -2.70 8.46 -5.20
C LEU A 133 -2.80 9.94 -4.80
N GLU A 134 -2.22 10.84 -5.59
CA GLU A 134 -2.36 12.28 -5.38
C GLU A 134 -3.82 12.72 -5.55
N GLU A 135 -4.50 12.23 -6.60
CA GLU A 135 -5.93 12.51 -6.84
C GLU A 135 -6.84 11.95 -5.75
N LEU A 136 -6.52 10.78 -5.19
CA LEU A 136 -7.26 10.18 -4.08
C LEU A 136 -7.27 11.10 -2.84
N GLY A 137 -6.21 11.88 -2.65
CA GLY A 137 -6.04 12.79 -1.52
C GLY A 137 -5.77 12.06 -0.19
N GLY A 138 -5.15 12.75 0.77
CA GLY A 138 -4.82 12.18 2.08
C GLY A 138 -3.73 11.11 2.07
N VAL A 139 -3.11 10.82 0.92
CA VAL A 139 -1.95 9.92 0.81
C VAL A 139 -0.67 10.74 0.88
N GLN A 140 -0.22 11.05 2.10
CA GLN A 140 1.01 11.80 2.33
C GLN A 140 1.85 11.21 3.46
N TYR A 141 3.19 11.33 3.34
CA TYR A 141 4.14 10.96 4.40
C TYR A 141 3.99 9.52 4.93
N MET A 142 3.68 8.57 4.05
CA MET A 142 3.37 7.18 4.44
C MET A 142 3.98 6.15 3.48
N PRO A 143 4.20 4.90 3.94
CA PRO A 143 4.66 3.83 3.06
C PRO A 143 3.56 3.38 2.09
N VAL A 144 3.94 3.14 0.83
CA VAL A 144 3.04 2.57 -0.19
C VAL A 144 3.75 1.42 -0.89
N THR A 145 3.06 0.29 -1.04
CA THR A 145 3.58 -0.86 -1.78
C THR A 145 3.18 -0.77 -3.25
N PHE A 146 4.16 -0.80 -4.14
CA PHE A 146 4.00 -0.81 -5.60
C PHE A 146 4.36 -2.20 -6.13
N ILE A 147 3.43 -2.82 -6.85
CA ILE A 147 3.50 -4.20 -7.33
C ILE A 147 3.38 -4.22 -8.85
N GLY A 148 4.35 -4.86 -9.51
CA GLY A 148 4.34 -5.09 -10.95
C GLY A 148 5.04 -6.39 -11.33
N ASP A 149 4.95 -6.81 -12.60
CA ASP A 149 5.63 -8.00 -13.10
C ASP A 149 6.91 -7.69 -13.91
N SER A 150 7.16 -6.41 -14.23
CA SER A 150 8.41 -5.95 -14.85
C SER A 150 9.57 -5.87 -13.86
N LYS A 151 10.39 -6.94 -13.83
CA LYS A 151 11.59 -6.98 -13.00
C LYS A 151 12.59 -5.86 -13.28
N VAL A 152 12.69 -5.43 -14.55
CA VAL A 152 13.61 -4.35 -14.95
C VAL A 152 13.23 -3.06 -14.27
N VAL A 153 11.96 -2.66 -14.38
CA VAL A 153 11.42 -1.43 -13.79
C VAL A 153 11.56 -1.45 -12.27
N ILE A 154 11.16 -2.57 -11.63
CA ILE A 154 11.23 -2.74 -10.18
C ILE A 154 12.68 -2.65 -9.68
N ASN A 155 13.63 -3.35 -10.31
CA ASN A 155 15.03 -3.35 -9.87
C ASN A 155 15.75 -2.03 -10.15
N GLN A 156 15.37 -1.32 -11.21
CA GLN A 156 15.94 0.00 -11.51
C GLN A 156 15.43 1.05 -10.53
N LEU A 157 14.14 1.04 -10.20
CA LEU A 157 13.53 1.97 -9.25
C LEU A 157 13.91 1.68 -7.79
N SER A 158 14.21 0.42 -7.44
CA SER A 158 14.78 0.09 -6.13
C SER A 158 16.26 0.49 -6.00
N GLY A 159 16.90 0.92 -7.09
CA GLY A 159 18.31 1.26 -7.13
C GLY A 159 19.25 0.05 -7.16
N GLU A 160 18.72 -1.17 -7.30
CA GLU A 160 19.53 -2.38 -7.40
C GLU A 160 20.27 -2.46 -8.75
N TRP A 161 19.59 -2.05 -9.83
CA TRP A 161 20.13 -2.10 -11.19
C TRP A 161 20.32 -0.70 -11.77
N PRO A 162 21.40 -0.46 -12.54
CA PRO A 162 21.58 0.82 -13.20
C PRO A 162 20.54 1.02 -14.31
N CYS A 163 20.02 2.24 -14.41
CA CYS A 163 19.26 2.71 -15.56
C CYS A 163 20.18 3.53 -16.46
N LEU A 164 20.43 3.03 -17.69
CA LEU A 164 21.37 3.67 -18.62
C LEU A 164 20.67 4.39 -19.78
N GLU A 165 19.41 4.03 -20.04
CA GLU A 165 18.62 4.65 -21.10
C GLU A 165 18.08 5.99 -20.62
N GLU A 166 18.28 7.04 -21.43
CA GLU A 166 17.90 8.41 -21.07
C GLU A 166 16.38 8.57 -20.87
N SER A 167 15.56 7.93 -21.72
CA SER A 167 14.10 7.99 -21.59
C SER A 167 13.61 7.35 -20.28
N LEU A 168 14.17 6.19 -19.91
CA LEU A 168 13.86 5.51 -18.65
C LEU A 168 14.37 6.29 -17.43
N THR A 169 15.54 6.93 -17.53
CA THR A 169 16.08 7.79 -16.47
C THR A 169 15.16 9.00 -16.24
N ASN A 170 14.69 9.65 -17.30
CA ASN A 170 13.72 10.74 -17.21
C ASN A 170 12.41 10.32 -16.52
N TRP A 171 11.96 9.08 -16.75
CA TRP A 171 10.80 8.54 -16.06
C TRP A 171 11.08 8.27 -14.57
N ALA A 172 12.24 7.70 -14.25
CA ALA A 172 12.66 7.48 -12.87
C ALA A 172 12.70 8.81 -12.09
N ASP A 173 13.28 9.86 -12.67
CA ASP A 173 13.35 11.20 -12.06
C ASP A 173 11.95 11.79 -11.81
N ARG A 174 11.01 11.60 -12.75
CA ARG A 174 9.61 12.04 -12.57
C ARG A 174 8.93 11.32 -11.42
N ILE A 175 9.12 10.00 -11.34
CA ILE A 175 8.58 9.15 -10.27
C ILE A 175 9.16 9.58 -8.92
N GLU A 176 10.49 9.67 -8.81
CA GLU A 176 11.16 10.06 -7.57
C GLU A 176 10.72 11.45 -7.11
N LYS A 177 10.67 12.43 -8.03
CA LYS A 177 10.17 13.77 -7.73
C LYS A 177 8.77 13.74 -7.17
N LYS A 178 7.87 12.94 -7.76
CA LYS A 178 6.46 12.88 -7.33
C LYS A 178 6.31 12.17 -5.98
N LEU A 179 7.04 11.08 -5.76
CA LEU A 179 7.10 10.41 -4.46
C LEU A 179 7.60 11.35 -3.37
N ASN A 180 8.67 12.10 -3.63
CA ASN A 180 9.22 13.09 -2.71
C ASN A 180 8.24 14.23 -2.41
N GLN A 181 7.50 14.72 -3.42
CA GLN A 181 6.47 15.76 -3.22
C GLN A 181 5.33 15.29 -2.31
N LEU A 182 4.94 14.02 -2.42
CA LEU A 182 3.89 13.41 -1.58
C LEU A 182 4.44 12.89 -0.24
N GLY A 183 5.77 12.84 -0.06
CA GLY A 183 6.40 12.18 1.08
C GLY A 183 6.16 10.67 1.13
N ILE A 184 5.81 10.04 0.00
CA ILE A 184 5.56 8.60 -0.05
C ILE A 184 6.88 7.86 0.06
N ILE A 185 6.92 6.86 0.93
CA ILE A 185 8.05 5.94 1.06
C ILE A 185 7.73 4.68 0.24
N PRO A 186 8.30 4.51 -0.96
CA PRO A 186 7.94 3.39 -1.83
C PRO A 186 8.49 2.07 -1.29
N LYS A 187 7.69 1.01 -1.41
CA LYS A 187 8.14 -0.38 -1.31
C LYS A 187 7.83 -1.06 -2.63
N TYR A 188 8.84 -1.61 -3.29
CA TYR A 188 8.66 -2.28 -4.57
C TYR A 188 8.63 -3.80 -4.39
N GLU A 189 7.63 -4.44 -4.99
CA GLU A 189 7.51 -5.90 -5.00
C GLU A 189 7.26 -6.39 -6.43
N THR A 190 7.87 -7.53 -6.77
CA THR A 190 7.64 -8.19 -8.05
C THR A 190 6.73 -9.39 -7.87
N VAL A 191 5.77 -9.54 -8.78
CA VAL A 191 4.86 -10.69 -8.83
C VAL A 191 4.93 -11.39 -10.18
N SER A 192 4.33 -12.57 -10.27
CA SER A 192 4.18 -13.22 -11.57
C SER A 192 3.17 -12.48 -12.44
N ARG A 193 3.33 -12.53 -13.76
CA ARG A 193 2.33 -12.00 -14.70
C ARG A 193 0.92 -12.58 -14.48
N LYS A 194 0.82 -13.81 -13.93
CA LYS A 194 -0.46 -14.41 -13.58
C LYS A 194 -1.16 -13.65 -12.45
N ASP A 195 -0.40 -13.13 -11.51
CA ASP A 195 -0.92 -12.41 -10.36
C ASP A 195 -1.16 -10.92 -10.69
N ASN A 196 -0.40 -10.36 -11.66
CA ASN A 196 -0.61 -9.00 -12.16
C ASN A 196 -1.71 -8.87 -13.26
N ARG A 197 -2.39 -9.96 -13.64
CA ARG A 197 -3.35 -9.98 -14.77
C ARG A 197 -4.42 -8.89 -14.74
N LYS A 198 -4.81 -8.42 -13.56
CA LYS A 198 -5.85 -7.38 -13.45
C LYS A 198 -5.35 -6.02 -13.95
N ALA A 199 -4.08 -5.69 -13.69
CA ALA A 199 -3.47 -4.45 -14.16
C ALA A 199 -3.17 -4.55 -15.67
N ASP A 200 -2.60 -5.67 -16.12
CA ASP A 200 -2.40 -5.99 -17.56
C ASP A 200 -3.71 -5.89 -18.36
N HIS A 201 -4.82 -6.39 -17.78
CA HIS A 201 -6.12 -6.25 -18.41
C HIS A 201 -6.58 -4.80 -18.54
N LEU A 202 -6.35 -3.95 -17.53
CA LEU A 202 -6.70 -2.52 -17.57
C LEU A 202 -5.89 -1.77 -18.65
N ALA A 203 -4.59 -2.04 -18.73
CA ALA A 203 -3.71 -1.50 -19.76
C ALA A 203 -4.19 -1.92 -21.17
N ALA A 204 -4.50 -3.21 -21.36
CA ALA A 204 -5.02 -3.73 -22.62
C ALA A 204 -6.40 -3.14 -22.99
N GLN A 205 -7.23 -2.80 -21.99
CA GLN A 205 -8.50 -2.10 -22.22
C GLN A 205 -8.27 -0.66 -22.69
N ALA A 206 -7.28 0.05 -22.13
CA ALA A 206 -6.95 1.41 -22.54
C ALA A 206 -6.50 1.48 -24.01
N LEU A 207 -5.67 0.53 -24.46
CA LEU A 207 -5.27 0.42 -25.88
C LEU A 207 -6.46 0.24 -26.82
N LYS A 208 -7.54 -0.40 -26.33
CA LYS A 208 -8.81 -0.56 -27.06
C LYS A 208 -9.74 0.65 -26.91
N GLN A 209 -9.26 1.74 -26.33
CA GLN A 209 -10.02 2.96 -26.03
C GLN A 209 -11.24 2.70 -25.13
N ILE A 210 -11.12 1.71 -24.25
CA ILE A 210 -12.12 1.44 -23.21
C ILE A 210 -11.62 2.08 -21.92
N GLU A 211 -12.20 3.24 -21.59
CA GLU A 211 -11.91 3.96 -20.36
C GLU A 211 -12.56 3.25 -19.16
N ILE A 212 -11.77 3.09 -18.09
CA ILE A 212 -12.20 2.52 -16.82
C ILE A 212 -11.80 3.51 -15.74
N ASP A 213 -12.80 3.96 -15.00
CA ASP A 213 -12.64 4.62 -13.70
C ASP A 213 -13.72 4.03 -12.78
N SER A 214 -13.28 3.33 -11.74
CA SER A 214 -14.20 2.75 -10.79
C SER A 214 -13.58 2.59 -9.41
N THR A 215 -14.33 3.01 -8.39
CA THR A 215 -14.00 2.76 -6.98
C THR A 215 -15.09 1.92 -6.33
N LYS A 216 -14.70 0.85 -5.64
CA LYS A 216 -15.61 -0.09 -4.99
C LYS A 216 -15.15 -0.38 -3.57
N LYS A 217 -16.07 -0.29 -2.60
CA LYS A 217 -15.89 -0.85 -1.25
C LYS A 217 -15.97 -2.37 -1.30
N LEU A 218 -14.98 -3.05 -0.73
CA LEU A 218 -14.86 -4.51 -0.75
C LEU A 218 -15.59 -5.16 0.43
N SER A 219 -16.22 -6.29 0.17
CA SER A 219 -16.76 -7.18 1.20
C SER A 219 -15.64 -7.95 1.90
N ASN A 220 -15.89 -8.47 3.11
CA ASN A 220 -14.87 -9.22 3.86
C ASN A 220 -14.31 -10.43 3.09
N ARG A 221 -15.12 -11.10 2.26
CA ARG A 221 -14.69 -12.22 1.42
C ARG A 221 -13.73 -11.81 0.30
N GLU A 222 -13.79 -10.56 -0.16
CA GLU A 222 -12.90 -10.04 -1.20
C GLU A 222 -11.57 -9.54 -0.62
N LYS A 223 -11.49 -9.29 0.70
CA LYS A 223 -10.27 -8.85 1.38
C LYS A 223 -9.20 -9.94 1.43
N ASP A 224 -9.59 -11.20 1.63
CA ASP A 224 -8.69 -12.35 1.73
C ASP A 224 -8.04 -12.76 0.39
N LEU A 225 -8.41 -12.09 -0.71
CA LEU A 225 -7.96 -12.36 -2.08
C LEU A 225 -6.99 -11.30 -2.62
N ILE A 226 -6.55 -10.38 -1.75
CA ILE A 226 -5.59 -9.31 -2.00
C ILE A 226 -4.31 -9.69 -1.28
#